data_AF-A0A7V9T174-F1
#
_entry.id   AF-A0A7V9T174-F1
#
_cell.length_a   1.000
_cell.length_b   1.000
_cell.length_c   1.000
_cell.angle_alpha   90.00
_cell.angle_beta   90.00
_cell.angle_gamma   90.00
#
_symmetry.space_group_name_H-M   'P 1'
#
loop_
_entity.id
_entity.type
_entity.pdbx_description
1 polymer ?
#
loop_
_entity_poly.entity_id
_entity_poly.type
_entity_poly.pdbx_seq_one_letter_code
_entity_poly.pdbx_strand_id
1 'polypeptide(L)'
;RPDLGGHVPKLEDGPWPAFPADVMSTTIVTATQCSGMLLVFEKMFESRLFFVDKLIGMGARIVLCDPHRAVISGPSPLRGGIVDSPDIRAGMAMLLAALAAEGQSTIHNVGQIERGYEKIDQRLGALGAEVERVDD
;
A
#
# COMPACT_ATOMS: atom_id res chain seq x y z
N ARG A 1 9.33 -19.44 -8.52
CA ARG A 1 8.90 -20.58 -7.67
C ARG A 1 7.38 -20.64 -7.74
N PRO A 2 6.74 -21.80 -7.92
CA PRO A 2 5.30 -21.90 -7.68
C PRO A 2 5.00 -21.54 -6.22
N ASP A 3 3.86 -20.90 -5.99
CA ASP A 3 3.40 -20.58 -4.64
C ASP A 3 3.23 -21.88 -3.80
N LEU A 4 3.34 -21.75 -2.49
CA LEU A 4 3.29 -22.87 -1.55
C LEU A 4 1.99 -23.66 -1.74
N GLY A 5 2.10 -24.91 -2.20
CA GLY A 5 0.95 -25.79 -2.47
C GLY A 5 0.29 -25.63 -3.83
N GLY A 6 0.82 -24.80 -4.74
CA GLY A 6 0.28 -24.64 -6.11
C GLY A 6 -1.04 -23.88 -6.18
N HIS A 7 -1.45 -23.24 -5.08
CA HIS A 7 -2.63 -22.38 -5.00
C HIS A 7 -2.19 -20.93 -4.86
N VAL A 8 -3.00 -20.00 -5.38
CA VAL A 8 -2.80 -18.57 -5.12
C VAL A 8 -3.01 -18.33 -3.62
N PRO A 9 -2.00 -17.84 -2.89
CA PRO A 9 -2.13 -17.49 -1.48
C PRO A 9 -3.28 -16.50 -1.26
N LYS A 10 -4.00 -16.67 -0.16
CA LYS A 10 -5.08 -15.79 0.25
C LYS A 10 -4.75 -15.12 1.56
N LEU A 11 -4.87 -13.81 1.61
CA LEU A 11 -4.79 -13.01 2.83
C LEU A 11 -6.17 -12.40 3.10
N GLU A 12 -6.68 -12.63 4.30
CA GLU A 12 -7.96 -12.10 4.71
C GLU A 12 -7.90 -11.59 6.14
N ASP A 13 -8.47 -10.43 6.37
CA ASP A 13 -8.57 -9.80 7.68
C ASP A 13 -9.67 -10.44 8.55
N GLY A 14 -9.81 -9.99 9.79
CA GLY A 14 -10.92 -10.38 10.63
C GLY A 14 -10.77 -9.89 12.06
N PRO A 15 -11.74 -10.20 12.94
CA PRO A 15 -11.61 -9.93 14.36
C PRO A 15 -10.37 -10.60 14.93
N TRP A 16 -9.71 -9.93 15.88
CA TRP A 16 -8.57 -10.49 16.61
C TRP A 16 -8.87 -11.93 17.09
N PRO A 17 -7.99 -12.93 16.84
CA PRO A 17 -6.58 -12.81 16.44
C PRO A 17 -6.30 -12.97 14.93
N ALA A 18 -7.30 -12.81 14.08
CA ALA A 18 -7.10 -12.85 12.63
C ALA A 18 -6.23 -11.67 12.13
N PHE A 19 -5.92 -11.66 10.84
CA PHE A 19 -5.08 -10.61 10.26
C PHE A 19 -5.71 -9.22 10.47
N PRO A 20 -4.94 -8.19 10.89
CA PRO A 20 -5.51 -6.89 11.18
C PRO A 20 -5.85 -6.13 9.89
N ALA A 21 -7.10 -5.70 9.76
CA ALA A 21 -7.55 -4.86 8.63
C ALA A 21 -6.74 -3.55 8.50
N ASP A 22 -6.17 -3.06 9.61
CA ASP A 22 -5.40 -1.81 9.65
C ASP A 22 -4.06 -1.87 8.91
N VAL A 23 -3.48 -3.06 8.75
CA VAL A 23 -2.20 -3.27 8.03
C VAL A 23 -2.41 -3.88 6.65
N MET A 24 -3.66 -4.01 6.21
CA MET A 24 -3.99 -4.50 4.86
C MET A 24 -3.37 -3.61 3.79
N SER A 25 -3.45 -2.28 3.94
CA SER A 25 -2.99 -1.33 2.94
C SER A 25 -1.48 -1.41 2.69
N THR A 26 -0.67 -1.46 3.76
CA THR A 26 0.79 -1.60 3.67
C THR A 26 1.22 -2.98 3.18
N THR A 27 0.44 -4.01 3.50
CA THR A 27 0.67 -5.38 3.01
C THR A 27 0.43 -5.48 1.51
N ILE A 28 -0.61 -4.83 0.98
CA ILE A 28 -0.86 -4.76 -0.46
C ILE A 28 0.35 -4.15 -1.19
N VAL A 29 0.89 -3.03 -0.69
CA VAL A 29 2.10 -2.40 -1.25
C VAL A 29 3.27 -3.37 -1.24
N THR A 30 3.50 -4.04 -0.11
CA THR A 30 4.57 -5.04 0.00
C THR A 30 4.38 -6.18 -1.01
N ALA A 31 3.15 -6.67 -1.18
CA ALA A 31 2.82 -7.73 -2.13
C ALA A 31 3.10 -7.33 -3.60
N THR A 32 3.02 -6.04 -3.95
CA THR A 32 3.43 -5.57 -5.28
C THR A 32 4.92 -5.81 -5.56
N GLN A 33 5.76 -5.88 -4.51
CA GLN A 33 7.20 -6.08 -4.63
C GLN A 33 7.62 -7.55 -4.51
N CYS A 34 6.72 -8.42 -4.05
CA CYS A 34 6.99 -9.86 -3.91
C CYS A 34 6.79 -10.61 -5.24
N SER A 35 7.55 -11.69 -5.47
CA SER A 35 7.30 -12.56 -6.63
C SER A 35 6.12 -13.49 -6.38
N GLY A 36 5.06 -13.39 -7.20
CA GLY A 36 3.91 -14.29 -7.16
C GLY A 36 2.57 -13.56 -7.27
N MET A 37 1.50 -14.25 -6.90
CA MET A 37 0.16 -13.67 -6.82
C MET A 37 -0.34 -13.70 -5.38
N LEU A 38 -1.19 -12.74 -5.01
CA LEU A 38 -1.87 -12.71 -3.72
C LEU A 38 -3.33 -12.33 -3.93
N LEU A 39 -4.25 -13.15 -3.45
CA LEU A 39 -5.64 -12.76 -3.29
C LEU A 39 -5.82 -12.10 -1.93
N VAL A 40 -6.20 -10.82 -1.94
CA VAL A 40 -6.59 -10.09 -0.73
C VAL A 40 -8.11 -10.08 -0.62
N PHE A 41 -8.61 -10.34 0.59
CA PHE A 41 -10.03 -10.22 0.92
C PHE A 41 -10.22 -9.42 2.21
N GLU A 42 -10.65 -8.18 2.07
CA GLU A 42 -10.99 -7.24 3.14
C GLU A 42 -12.47 -7.40 3.51
N LYS A 43 -12.76 -8.14 4.58
CA LYS A 43 -14.09 -8.49 5.08
C LYS A 43 -14.67 -7.43 6.00
N MET A 44 -13.84 -6.71 6.75
CA MET A 44 -14.31 -5.88 7.86
C MET A 44 -14.79 -4.50 7.39
N PHE A 45 -14.17 -3.92 6.35
CA PHE A 45 -14.50 -2.57 5.90
C PHE A 45 -14.72 -2.48 4.40
N GLU A 46 -15.94 -2.13 4.02
CA GLU A 46 -16.27 -1.75 2.64
C GLU A 46 -15.40 -0.58 2.17
N SER A 47 -15.06 -0.55 0.88
CA SER A 47 -14.35 0.55 0.20
C SER A 47 -12.89 0.78 0.63
N ARG A 48 -12.36 0.02 1.59
CA ARG A 48 -10.97 0.16 2.07
C ARG A 48 -9.93 -0.16 1.00
N LEU A 49 -10.30 -0.87 -0.06
CA LEU A 49 -9.41 -1.17 -1.19
C LEU A 49 -9.33 -0.05 -2.24
N PHE A 50 -10.13 1.02 -2.19
CA PHE A 50 -10.13 2.03 -3.27
C PHE A 50 -8.81 2.78 -3.46
N PHE A 51 -7.92 2.79 -2.46
CA PHE A 51 -6.58 3.36 -2.65
C PHE A 51 -5.71 2.60 -3.66
N VAL A 52 -6.07 1.35 -4.02
CA VAL A 52 -5.31 0.56 -4.98
C VAL A 52 -5.27 1.17 -6.37
N ASP A 53 -6.25 2.01 -6.74
CA ASP A 53 -6.25 2.71 -8.02
C ASP A 53 -5.03 3.63 -8.16
N LYS A 54 -4.59 4.25 -7.06
CA LYS A 54 -3.35 5.06 -7.04
C LYS A 54 -2.12 4.18 -7.26
N LEU A 55 -2.08 2.99 -6.65
CA LEU A 55 -0.99 2.03 -6.88
C LEU A 55 -0.96 1.54 -8.34
N ILE A 56 -2.13 1.27 -8.93
CA ILE A 56 -2.26 0.91 -10.35
C ILE A 56 -1.70 2.05 -11.21
N GLY A 57 -2.01 3.31 -10.88
CA GLY A 57 -1.43 4.49 -11.52
C GLY A 57 0.10 4.57 -11.41
N MET A 58 0.67 4.09 -10.30
CA MET A 58 2.13 3.96 -10.11
C MET A 58 2.74 2.74 -10.83
N GLY A 59 1.94 1.93 -11.54
CA GLY A 59 2.42 0.75 -12.28
C GLY A 59 2.25 -0.58 -11.55
N ALA A 60 1.57 -0.60 -10.39
CA ALA A 60 1.24 -1.85 -9.72
C ALA A 60 0.31 -2.72 -10.56
N ARG A 61 0.55 -4.03 -10.57
CA ARG A 61 -0.36 -4.99 -11.25
C ARG A 61 -1.39 -5.49 -10.24
N ILE A 62 -2.48 -4.73 -10.11
CA ILE A 62 -3.58 -5.05 -9.21
C ILE A 62 -4.87 -5.12 -10.03
N VAL A 63 -5.68 -6.15 -9.79
CA VAL A 63 -7.04 -6.28 -10.31
C VAL A 63 -7.99 -6.20 -9.13
N LEU A 64 -8.75 -5.11 -9.03
CA LEU A 64 -9.85 -5.01 -8.08
C LEU A 64 -11.02 -5.85 -8.61
N CYS A 65 -11.36 -6.93 -7.91
CA CYS A 65 -12.41 -7.85 -8.31
C CYS A 65 -13.79 -7.34 -7.90
N ASP A 66 -13.88 -6.69 -6.75
CA ASP A 66 -15.07 -6.05 -6.17
C ASP A 66 -14.62 -5.15 -4.98
N PRO A 67 -15.53 -4.47 -4.27
CA PRO A 67 -15.16 -3.57 -3.17
C PRO A 67 -14.37 -4.21 -2.01
N HIS A 68 -14.34 -5.55 -1.90
CA HIS A 68 -13.69 -6.29 -0.83
C HIS A 68 -12.51 -7.15 -1.29
N ARG A 69 -12.38 -7.44 -2.59
CA ARG A 69 -11.38 -8.38 -3.10
C ARG A 69 -10.49 -7.75 -4.15
N ALA A 70 -9.19 -7.95 -4.02
CA ALA A 70 -8.19 -7.58 -5.02
C ALA A 70 -7.19 -8.70 -5.23
N VAL A 71 -6.74 -8.87 -6.47
CA VAL A 71 -5.63 -9.76 -6.83
C VAL A 71 -4.42 -8.92 -7.14
N ILE A 72 -3.31 -9.16 -6.44
CA ILE A 72 -2.04 -8.47 -6.62
C ILE A 72 -1.07 -9.43 -7.31
N SER A 73 -0.36 -8.96 -8.33
CA SER A 73 0.66 -9.74 -9.05
C SER A 73 2.01 -9.04 -9.05
N GLY A 74 2.95 -9.56 -8.28
CA GLY A 74 4.29 -9.03 -8.19
C GLY A 74 5.36 -9.95 -8.82
N PRO A 75 6.59 -9.45 -9.00
CA PRO A 75 7.01 -8.10 -8.65
C PRO A 75 6.52 -7.11 -9.73
N SER A 76 6.09 -5.92 -9.34
CA SER A 76 5.73 -4.82 -10.23
C SER A 76 6.52 -3.57 -9.83
N PRO A 77 7.50 -3.14 -10.64
CA PRO A 77 8.22 -1.89 -10.39
C PRO A 77 7.25 -0.73 -10.33
N LEU A 78 7.29 0.02 -9.24
CA LEU A 78 6.49 1.22 -9.08
C LEU A 78 7.25 2.40 -9.67
N ARG A 79 6.51 3.39 -10.17
CA ARG A 79 7.05 4.64 -10.71
C ARG A 79 6.54 5.81 -9.92
N GLY A 80 7.45 6.75 -9.68
CA GLY A 80 7.14 7.97 -8.97
C GLY A 80 6.12 8.81 -9.72
N GLY A 81 5.31 9.53 -8.97
CA GLY A 81 4.23 10.35 -9.49
C GLY A 81 3.58 11.19 -8.41
N ILE A 82 2.51 11.89 -8.77
CA ILE A 82 1.74 12.71 -7.85
C ILE A 82 0.57 11.89 -7.32
N VAL A 83 0.47 11.76 -6.00
CA VAL A 83 -0.61 11.03 -5.33
C VAL A 83 -1.11 11.79 -4.10
N ASP A 84 -2.42 11.78 -3.85
CA ASP A 84 -2.95 12.28 -2.58
C ASP A 84 -3.12 11.17 -1.54
N SER A 85 -2.92 11.50 -0.27
CA SER A 85 -3.27 10.64 0.87
C SER A 85 -4.77 10.77 1.19
N PRO A 86 -5.60 9.72 1.01
CA PRO A 86 -7.04 9.82 1.25
C PRO A 86 -7.41 9.67 2.74
N ASP A 87 -6.63 8.91 3.50
CA ASP A 87 -6.80 8.66 4.93
C ASP A 87 -5.46 8.26 5.58
N ILE A 88 -5.47 8.00 6.90
CA ILE A 88 -4.27 7.62 7.67
C ILE A 88 -3.59 6.36 7.11
N ARG A 89 -4.34 5.30 6.81
CA ARG A 89 -3.82 3.96 6.45
C ARG A 89 -3.43 3.87 4.99
N ALA A 90 -4.27 4.41 4.10
CA ALA A 90 -3.95 4.51 2.68
C ALA A 90 -2.81 5.51 2.44
N GLY A 91 -2.74 6.59 3.23
CA GLY A 91 -1.64 7.55 3.19
C GLY A 91 -0.29 6.92 3.51
N MET A 92 -0.21 6.10 4.56
CA MET A 92 1.00 5.33 4.84
C MET A 92 1.35 4.32 3.74
N ALA A 93 0.34 3.71 3.11
CA ALA A 93 0.58 2.85 1.97
C ALA A 93 1.15 3.64 0.77
N MET A 94 0.65 4.84 0.50
CA MET A 94 1.22 5.73 -0.53
C MET A 94 2.67 6.12 -0.21
N LEU A 95 2.98 6.42 1.05
CA LEU A 95 4.34 6.72 1.48
C LEU A 95 5.29 5.54 1.25
N LEU A 96 4.88 4.31 1.60
CA LEU A 96 5.67 3.11 1.33
C LEU A 96 5.83 2.84 -0.17
N ALA A 97 4.76 3.05 -0.95
CA ALA A 97 4.79 2.89 -2.40
C ALA A 97 5.75 3.90 -3.05
N ALA A 98 5.73 5.16 -2.61
CA ALA A 98 6.63 6.21 -3.06
C ALA A 98 8.09 5.89 -2.74
N LEU A 99 8.38 5.37 -1.55
CA LEU A 99 9.73 4.95 -1.17
C LEU A 99 10.26 3.75 -1.98
N ALA A 100 9.36 2.89 -2.45
CA ALA A 100 9.71 1.74 -3.28
C ALA A 100 9.74 2.07 -4.79
N ALA A 101 9.26 3.26 -5.19
CA ALA A 101 9.10 3.63 -6.59
C ALA A 101 10.40 4.17 -7.20
N GLU A 102 10.57 3.91 -8.49
CA GLU A 102 11.63 4.53 -9.29
C GLU A 102 11.27 5.98 -9.62
N GLY A 103 12.18 6.91 -9.32
CA GLY A 103 12.00 8.34 -9.57
C GLY A 103 11.45 9.10 -8.35
N GLN A 104 10.98 10.32 -8.58
CA GLN A 104 10.47 11.19 -7.52
C GLN A 104 8.95 11.06 -7.41
N SER A 105 8.45 10.96 -6.18
CA SER A 105 7.02 11.01 -5.88
C SER A 105 6.68 12.23 -5.03
N THR A 106 5.52 12.82 -5.28
CA THR A 106 4.97 13.90 -4.44
C THR A 106 3.66 13.42 -3.84
N ILE A 107 3.57 13.47 -2.51
CA ILE A 107 2.36 13.08 -1.77
C ILE A 107 1.67 14.33 -1.26
N HIS A 108 0.45 14.59 -1.71
CA HIS A 108 -0.39 15.67 -1.20
C HIS A 108 -1.28 15.21 -0.05
N ASN A 109 -1.86 16.17 0.68
CA ASN A 109 -2.77 15.93 1.82
C ASN A 109 -2.12 15.09 2.94
N VAL A 110 -0.82 15.29 3.19
CA VAL A 110 -0.04 14.53 4.19
C VAL A 110 -0.56 14.69 5.62
N GLY A 111 -1.32 15.75 5.91
CA GLY A 111 -1.97 15.94 7.20
C GLY A 111 -2.87 14.77 7.62
N GLN A 112 -3.39 13.98 6.66
CA GLN A 112 -4.10 12.74 6.99
C GLN A 112 -3.17 11.68 7.61
N ILE A 113 -1.93 11.56 7.14
CA ILE A 113 -0.95 10.60 7.66
C ILE A 113 -0.54 11.00 9.09
N GLU A 114 -0.32 12.30 9.31
CA GLU A 114 0.16 12.84 10.59
C GLU A 114 -0.79 12.60 11.74
N ARG A 115 -2.10 12.52 11.47
CA ARG A 115 -3.11 12.15 12.48
C ARG A 115 -2.85 10.80 13.14
N GLY A 116 -2.13 9.90 12.47
CA GLY A 116 -1.79 8.57 12.99
C GLY A 116 -0.30 8.32 13.20
N TYR A 117 0.58 9.15 12.62
CA TYR A 117 2.02 8.93 12.63
C TYR A 117 2.78 10.23 12.92
N GLU A 118 3.27 10.35 14.15
CA GLU A 118 4.06 11.50 14.57
C GLU A 118 5.44 11.52 13.88
N LYS A 119 5.78 12.67 13.27
CA LYS A 119 7.10 12.98 12.68
C LYS A 119 7.63 11.87 11.78
N ILE A 120 6.75 11.31 10.94
CA ILE A 120 7.06 10.11 10.15
C ILE A 120 8.21 10.33 9.18
N ASP A 121 8.30 11.51 8.58
CA ASP A 121 9.38 12.00 7.74
C ASP A 121 10.74 11.95 8.47
N GLN A 122 10.83 12.50 9.69
CA GLN A 122 12.07 12.49 10.47
C GLN A 122 12.48 11.07 10.86
N ARG A 123 11.51 10.24 11.23
CA ARG A 123 11.76 8.85 11.64
C ARG A 123 12.23 7.98 10.50
N LEU A 124 11.65 8.17 9.29
CA LEU A 124 12.09 7.47 8.09
C LEU A 124 13.42 8.02 7.59
N GLY A 125 13.64 9.33 7.65
CA GLY A 125 14.92 9.97 7.33
C GLY A 125 16.06 9.45 8.22
N ALA A 126 15.80 9.23 9.51
CA ALA A 126 16.76 8.60 10.42
C ALA A 126 17.13 7.14 10.04
N LEU A 127 16.30 6.48 9.22
CA LEU A 127 16.57 5.16 8.66
C LEU A 127 17.22 5.22 7.27
N GLY A 128 17.49 6.41 6.74
CA GLY A 128 18.10 6.63 5.42
C GLY A 128 17.11 6.82 4.28
N ALA A 129 15.81 7.02 4.56
CA ALA A 129 14.84 7.35 3.53
C ALA A 129 15.02 8.81 3.06
N GLU A 130 15.02 9.03 1.75
CA GLU A 130 15.03 10.36 1.16
C GLU A 130 13.59 10.92 1.13
N VAL A 131 13.18 11.55 2.22
CA VAL A 131 11.85 12.17 2.38
C VAL A 131 12.03 13.60 2.87
N GLU A 132 11.41 14.53 2.16
CA GLU A 132 11.41 15.95 2.51
C GLU A 132 9.97 16.46 2.57
N ARG A 133 9.70 17.34 3.53
CA ARG A 133 8.48 18.13 3.55
C ARG A 133 8.71 19.40 2.77
N VAL A 134 7.83 19.67 1.83
CA VAL A 134 7.76 20.93 1.10
C VAL A 134 6.45 21.60 1.47
N ASP A 135 6.54 22.87 1.84
CA ASP A 135 5.39 23.74 1.99
C ASP A 135 4.98 24.23 0.59
N ASP A 136 3.70 24.13 0.26
CA ASP A 136 3.11 24.73 -0.95
C ASP A 136 2.73 26.21 -0.72
#